data_AF-A0A163IF66-F1
#
_entry.id   AF-A0A163IF66-F1
#
_cell.length_a   1.000
_cell.length_b   1.000
_cell.length_c   1.000
_cell.angle_alpha   90.00
_cell.angle_beta   90.00
_cell.angle_gamma   90.00
#
_symmetry.space_group_name_H-M   'P 1'
#
loop_
_entity.id
_entity.type
_entity.pdbx_description
1 polymer ?
#
loop_
_entity_poly.entity_id
_entity_poly.type
_entity_poly.pdbx_seq_one_letter_code
_entity_poly.pdbx_strand_id
1 'polypeptide(L)'
;MLELAVAEAYRPHTPKSAPKKRLPKSSSFATNPKIRAPTFSLRSRPASSLSNSSSAYSQPRSFRSITSWRKRTDSVLSSTTETPESSGCVDLVLSSTTQVPDVCTSCRPVPISDNRPRLPLKVPLPPQEELEEFDLALQAAINHLQNSAFSSAHNQASAALAHLAHIADIVSCVATSWPEFWTMLVHAAQLLCSAKQGMSRDVASCLVQALERVARWWNEEQRRTDGDESTAELARITGSAFDQILRQRKDVDELLSGVFETWLEKYIEGMQRVNSHAPAWSATSHTSKPVRSGVKQESVLRILTPTPSPAIFAMLSHALSAMPSVSIAISIMSTPDVTPPSELCPISPSTSRLRTTVFPAQAIGTASRDVDILLLRAEAFDSQGNIQSTRGALSAAACVKTLSSYARVVVLVGLDSIVSKSGKRERDSEPWNVLGLKPDDRDVDMDVKLAWAPARLMDTYIMETGVLELGEMEKLATEAGERVRYIFGE
;
A
#
# COMPACT_ATOMS: atom_id res chain seq x y z
N MET A 1 -2.73 -47.55 -28.69
CA MET A 1 -1.86 -47.04 -29.77
C MET A 1 -1.72 -45.51 -29.71
N LEU A 2 -2.78 -44.73 -29.48
CA LEU A 2 -2.66 -43.27 -29.30
C LEU A 2 -2.00 -42.85 -27.96
N GLU A 3 -2.21 -43.59 -26.87
CA GLU A 3 -1.64 -43.22 -25.56
C GLU A 3 -0.11 -43.45 -25.45
N LEU A 4 0.45 -44.34 -26.27
CA LEU A 4 1.89 -44.56 -26.33
C LEU A 4 2.62 -43.45 -27.10
N ALA A 5 1.94 -42.79 -28.05
CA ALA A 5 2.49 -41.67 -28.80
C ALA A 5 2.55 -40.37 -27.98
N VAL A 6 1.64 -40.17 -27.02
CA VAL A 6 1.63 -38.98 -26.15
C VAL A 6 2.72 -39.06 -25.08
N ALA A 7 3.04 -40.26 -24.58
CA ALA A 7 4.10 -40.45 -23.59
C ALA A 7 5.51 -40.22 -24.15
N GLU A 8 5.72 -40.41 -25.45
CA GLU A 8 7.02 -40.21 -26.10
C GLU A 8 7.27 -38.73 -26.47
N ALA A 9 6.20 -37.94 -26.69
CA ALA A 9 6.28 -36.51 -26.96
C ALA A 9 6.65 -35.66 -25.73
N TYR A 10 6.47 -36.17 -24.52
CA TYR A 10 6.74 -35.45 -23.26
C TYR A 10 8.01 -35.90 -22.52
N ARG A 11 8.94 -36.58 -23.21
CA ARG A 11 10.21 -36.97 -22.60
C ARG A 11 11.15 -35.76 -22.54
N PRO A 12 11.54 -35.27 -21.35
CA PRO A 12 12.42 -34.11 -21.25
C PRO A 12 13.80 -34.44 -21.84
N HIS A 13 14.23 -33.63 -22.82
CA HIS A 13 15.57 -33.71 -23.39
C HIS A 13 16.60 -33.29 -22.32
N THR A 14 17.47 -34.22 -21.93
CA THR A 14 18.66 -33.90 -21.17
C THR A 14 19.63 -33.12 -22.07
N PRO A 15 20.10 -31.92 -21.66
CA PRO A 15 21.03 -31.16 -22.47
C PRO A 15 22.38 -31.88 -22.53
N LYS A 16 22.83 -32.18 -23.76
CA LYS A 16 24.19 -32.67 -24.04
C LYS A 16 25.20 -31.62 -23.57
N SER A 17 26.11 -32.02 -22.69
CA SER A 17 27.22 -31.19 -22.25
C SER A 17 28.13 -30.84 -23.43
N ALA A 18 28.31 -29.55 -23.68
CA ALA A 18 29.25 -29.04 -24.67
C ALA A 18 30.70 -29.19 -24.18
N PRO A 19 31.67 -29.45 -25.07
CA PRO A 19 33.07 -29.58 -24.70
C PRO A 19 33.66 -28.23 -24.28
N LYS A 20 34.35 -28.22 -23.13
CA LYS A 20 35.10 -27.07 -22.59
C LYS A 20 36.15 -26.58 -23.60
N LYS A 21 35.88 -25.46 -24.26
CA LYS A 21 36.90 -24.67 -24.97
C LYS A 21 37.69 -23.85 -23.95
N ARG A 22 39.00 -24.05 -23.92
CA ARG A 22 39.95 -23.22 -23.16
C ARG A 22 40.00 -21.81 -23.78
N LEU A 23 39.81 -20.80 -22.95
CA LEU A 23 40.04 -19.40 -23.31
C LEU A 23 41.55 -19.10 -23.42
N PRO A 24 41.97 -18.23 -24.36
CA PRO A 24 43.32 -17.72 -24.42
C PRO A 24 43.57 -16.70 -23.29
N LYS A 25 44.80 -16.71 -22.77
CA LYS A 25 45.29 -15.77 -21.75
C LYS A 25 45.21 -14.34 -22.30
N SER A 26 44.50 -13.47 -21.59
CA SER A 26 44.48 -12.03 -21.85
C SER A 26 45.82 -11.40 -21.46
N SER A 27 46.37 -10.64 -22.39
CA SER A 27 47.50 -9.74 -22.23
C SER A 27 47.15 -8.60 -21.26
N SER A 28 48.08 -8.31 -20.35
CA SER A 28 48.04 -7.18 -19.44
C SER A 28 48.00 -5.85 -20.20
N PHE A 29 46.95 -5.05 -19.99
CA PHE A 29 46.92 -3.63 -20.34
C PHE A 29 47.50 -2.83 -19.18
N ALA A 30 48.50 -2.01 -19.47
CA ALA A 30 49.09 -1.04 -18.55
C ALA A 30 48.16 0.17 -18.44
N THR A 31 47.74 0.52 -17.22
CA THR A 31 47.06 1.78 -16.91
C THR A 31 48.03 2.78 -16.26
N ASN A 32 47.86 4.03 -16.67
CA ASN A 32 48.68 5.19 -16.37
C ASN A 32 48.30 5.76 -14.98
N PRO A 33 49.23 5.97 -14.02
CA PRO A 33 48.87 6.29 -12.64
C PRO A 33 49.10 7.78 -12.33
N LYS A 34 48.16 8.65 -12.69
CA LYS A 34 48.09 9.99 -12.09
C LYS A 34 46.63 10.40 -11.91
N ILE A 35 46.22 10.54 -10.64
CA ILE A 35 44.93 11.05 -10.16
C ILE A 35 43.77 10.02 -10.23
N ARG A 36 43.87 8.94 -9.45
CA ARG A 36 42.68 8.30 -8.85
C ARG A 36 43.00 8.02 -7.39
N ALA A 37 42.05 8.35 -6.51
CA ALA A 37 42.14 8.04 -5.10
C ALA A 37 42.38 6.53 -4.91
N PRO A 38 43.19 6.11 -3.92
CA PRO A 38 43.40 4.70 -3.67
C PRO A 38 42.05 4.04 -3.38
N THR A 39 41.75 2.97 -4.12
CA THR A 39 40.64 2.06 -3.86
C THR A 39 40.84 1.41 -2.49
N PHE A 40 40.39 2.10 -1.44
CA PHE A 40 40.25 1.52 -0.12
C PHE A 40 39.14 0.48 -0.18
N SER A 41 39.54 -0.79 -0.12
CA SER A 41 38.66 -1.91 0.19
C SER A 41 38.09 -1.73 1.59
N LEU A 42 36.90 -1.13 1.68
CA LEU A 42 36.13 -0.97 2.91
C LEU A 42 34.75 -1.60 2.73
N ARG A 43 34.67 -2.89 3.06
CA ARG A 43 33.58 -3.58 3.79
C ARG A 43 33.53 -5.05 3.38
N SER A 44 34.18 -5.90 4.16
CA SER A 44 33.71 -7.25 4.41
C SER A 44 32.39 -7.16 5.22
N ARG A 45 31.26 -7.00 4.52
CA ARG A 45 29.95 -7.36 5.11
C ARG A 45 29.73 -8.86 4.93
N PRO A 46 29.20 -9.57 5.93
CA PRO A 46 28.93 -10.99 5.82
C PRO A 46 27.82 -11.21 4.79
N ALA A 47 28.03 -12.17 3.90
CA ALA A 47 27.01 -12.65 2.99
C ALA A 47 25.85 -13.24 3.81
N SER A 48 24.77 -12.48 3.98
CA SER A 48 23.48 -13.04 4.34
C SER A 48 22.91 -13.72 3.11
N SER A 49 23.26 -14.99 2.94
CA SER A 49 22.60 -15.91 2.02
C SER A 49 21.11 -15.96 2.35
N LEU A 50 20.28 -15.59 1.38
CA LEU A 50 18.88 -16.00 1.32
C LEU A 50 18.87 -17.53 1.13
N SER A 51 18.85 -18.28 2.24
CA SER A 51 18.66 -19.72 2.21
C SER A 51 17.20 -20.03 1.94
N ASN A 52 16.92 -20.46 0.71
CA ASN A 52 15.74 -21.23 0.36
C ASN A 52 15.74 -22.54 1.17
N SER A 53 15.02 -22.58 2.28
CA SER A 53 14.73 -23.82 2.99
C SER A 53 13.58 -24.54 2.31
N SER A 54 13.91 -25.60 1.57
CA SER A 54 12.95 -26.62 1.12
C SER A 54 12.44 -27.40 2.34
N SER A 55 11.19 -27.15 2.75
CA SER A 55 10.53 -27.98 3.76
C SER A 55 10.10 -29.32 3.16
N ALA A 56 10.53 -30.39 3.83
CA ALA A 56 10.25 -31.77 3.48
C ALA A 56 8.75 -32.08 3.40
N TYR A 57 8.41 -32.84 2.37
CA TYR A 57 7.15 -33.56 2.20
C TYR A 57 6.86 -34.43 3.45
N SER A 58 5.74 -34.17 4.12
CA SER A 58 5.07 -35.15 4.98
C SER A 58 3.67 -35.40 4.45
N GLN A 59 3.39 -36.65 4.11
CA GLN A 59 2.14 -37.14 3.53
C GLN A 59 0.91 -36.85 4.41
N PRO A 60 -0.27 -36.56 3.83
CA PRO A 60 -1.51 -36.59 4.57
C PRO A 60 -2.09 -38.01 4.64
N ARG A 61 -2.31 -38.49 5.86
CA ARG A 61 -3.16 -39.66 6.15
C ARG A 61 -4.62 -39.31 5.85
N SER A 62 -5.21 -40.11 4.97
CA SER A 62 -6.64 -40.14 4.65
C SER A 62 -7.48 -40.47 5.89
N PHE A 63 -8.38 -39.57 6.26
CA PHE A 63 -9.54 -39.88 7.08
C PHE A 63 -10.81 -39.61 6.26
N ARG A 64 -11.51 -40.69 5.95
CA ARG A 64 -12.88 -40.68 5.43
C ARG A 64 -13.79 -40.05 6.48
N SER A 65 -14.49 -38.98 6.14
CA SER A 65 -15.71 -38.59 6.87
C SER A 65 -16.91 -38.70 5.93
N ILE A 66 -17.85 -39.51 6.42
CA ILE A 66 -19.15 -39.80 5.84
C ILE A 66 -20.07 -38.65 6.27
N THR A 67 -20.66 -37.93 5.32
CA THR A 67 -21.91 -37.19 5.58
C THR A 67 -22.88 -37.39 4.43
N SER A 68 -24.09 -37.79 4.81
CA SER A 68 -25.19 -38.21 3.97
C SER A 68 -25.92 -36.99 3.39
N TRP A 69 -26.02 -36.95 2.07
CA TRP A 69 -26.89 -36.01 1.36
C TRP A 69 -28.35 -36.42 1.56
N ARG A 70 -29.10 -35.65 2.34
CA ARG A 70 -30.57 -35.66 2.29
C ARG A 70 -31.03 -34.76 1.15
N LYS A 71 -31.63 -35.39 0.15
CA LYS A 71 -32.54 -34.75 -0.82
C LYS A 71 -33.67 -34.05 -0.06
N ARG A 72 -33.92 -32.77 -0.37
CA ARG A 72 -35.24 -32.17 -0.18
C ARG A 72 -35.71 -31.55 -1.47
N THR A 73 -37.02 -31.71 -1.62
CA THR A 73 -37.87 -31.64 -2.78
C THR A 73 -38.25 -30.21 -3.14
N ASP A 74 -38.55 -30.08 -4.43
CA ASP A 74 -39.20 -28.97 -5.11
C ASP A 74 -40.33 -28.34 -4.30
N SER A 75 -40.40 -27.02 -4.31
CA SER A 75 -41.62 -26.26 -4.02
C SER A 75 -41.61 -24.99 -4.85
N VAL A 76 -42.30 -25.11 -5.98
CA VAL A 76 -42.76 -24.03 -6.85
C VAL A 76 -43.81 -23.22 -6.10
N LEU A 77 -43.58 -21.92 -5.92
CA LEU A 77 -44.63 -20.96 -5.64
C LEU A 77 -44.39 -19.68 -6.45
N SER A 78 -45.13 -19.58 -7.55
CA SER A 78 -45.49 -18.33 -8.22
C SER A 78 -46.09 -17.36 -7.20
N SER A 79 -45.59 -16.14 -7.17
CA SER A 79 -46.38 -15.00 -6.72
C SER A 79 -46.14 -13.80 -7.63
N THR A 80 -47.26 -13.38 -8.19
CA THR A 80 -47.53 -12.24 -9.05
C THR A 80 -47.07 -10.95 -8.40
N THR A 81 -46.33 -10.12 -9.13
CA THR A 81 -45.97 -8.76 -8.69
C THR A 81 -46.89 -7.78 -9.39
N GLU A 82 -47.87 -7.25 -8.65
CA GLU A 82 -48.64 -6.09 -9.05
C GLU A 82 -47.84 -4.82 -8.74
N THR A 83 -47.70 -3.96 -9.74
CA THR A 83 -47.17 -2.60 -9.64
C THR A 83 -48.27 -1.62 -9.23
N PRO A 84 -48.01 -0.70 -8.30
CA PRO A 84 -48.69 0.57 -8.26
C PRO A 84 -47.73 1.70 -8.64
N GLU A 85 -48.10 2.40 -9.70
CA GLU A 85 -47.68 3.77 -9.98
C GLU A 85 -48.22 4.68 -8.88
N SER A 86 -47.36 5.45 -8.20
CA SER A 86 -47.73 6.81 -7.77
C SER A 86 -46.50 7.63 -7.44
N SER A 87 -46.41 8.75 -8.16
CA SER A 87 -45.58 9.92 -7.96
C SER A 87 -45.83 10.60 -6.61
N GLY A 88 -44.78 11.13 -5.98
CA GLY A 88 -44.94 12.07 -4.87
C GLY A 88 -43.66 12.39 -4.10
N CYS A 89 -42.86 13.32 -4.64
CA CYS A 89 -42.16 14.38 -3.91
C CYS A 89 -41.72 14.08 -2.46
N VAL A 90 -40.44 13.76 -2.23
CA VAL A 90 -39.77 13.98 -0.94
C VAL A 90 -38.34 14.44 -1.20
N ASP A 91 -38.18 15.74 -1.46
CA ASP A 91 -36.95 16.45 -1.12
C ASP A 91 -37.10 16.94 0.33
N LEU A 92 -35.97 16.99 1.04
CA LEU A 92 -35.76 17.41 2.44
C LEU A 92 -35.85 16.27 3.45
N VAL A 93 -34.67 15.81 3.92
CA VAL A 93 -34.26 15.65 5.33
C VAL A 93 -32.91 14.91 5.33
N LEU A 94 -31.81 15.65 5.18
CA LEU A 94 -30.45 15.18 5.50
C LEU A 94 -29.66 16.35 6.09
N SER A 95 -29.99 16.74 7.32
CA SER A 95 -29.18 17.68 8.11
C SER A 95 -29.33 17.41 9.61
N SER A 96 -29.25 16.14 10.01
CA SER A 96 -28.98 15.80 11.40
C SER A 96 -27.49 15.55 11.54
N THR A 97 -26.72 16.63 11.63
CA THR A 97 -25.30 16.59 11.95
C THR A 97 -25.17 16.18 13.41
N THR A 98 -25.05 14.88 13.68
CA THR A 98 -24.66 14.37 14.99
C THR A 98 -23.29 14.97 15.32
N GLN A 99 -23.25 15.95 16.24
CA GLN A 99 -22.01 16.55 16.70
C GLN A 99 -21.13 15.44 17.29
N VAL A 100 -20.02 15.20 16.61
CA VAL A 100 -19.02 14.20 16.95
C VAL A 100 -18.19 14.78 18.09
N PRO A 101 -17.79 13.98 19.10
CA PRO A 101 -16.77 14.45 20.04
C PRO A 101 -15.51 14.82 19.26
N ASP A 102 -15.07 16.08 19.36
CA ASP A 102 -13.81 16.57 18.80
C ASP A 102 -12.67 15.66 19.29
N VAL A 103 -12.20 14.78 18.41
CA VAL A 103 -11.06 13.92 18.69
C VAL A 103 -9.83 14.82 18.70
N CYS A 104 -9.36 15.12 19.91
CA CYS A 104 -8.24 16.01 20.20
C CYS A 104 -7.05 15.84 19.22
N THR A 105 -6.81 16.88 18.41
CA THR A 105 -5.76 17.09 17.38
C THR A 105 -4.35 17.26 17.99
N SER A 106 -4.02 16.50 19.03
CA SER A 106 -2.76 16.67 19.79
C SER A 106 -1.49 16.27 19.03
N CYS A 107 -1.59 15.73 17.82
CA CYS A 107 -0.45 15.55 16.93
C CYS A 107 -0.46 16.69 15.91
N ARG A 108 0.03 17.87 16.29
CA ARG A 108 0.25 18.94 15.30
C ARG A 108 1.30 18.43 14.30
N PRO A 109 0.98 18.28 13.00
CA PRO A 109 2.00 18.04 12.01
C PRO A 109 3.00 19.20 12.11
N VAL A 110 4.28 18.87 12.31
CA VAL A 110 5.34 19.88 12.39
C VAL A 110 5.24 20.71 11.10
N PRO A 111 5.01 22.03 11.18
CA PRO A 111 4.92 22.85 9.98
C PRO A 111 6.24 22.71 9.23
N ILE A 112 6.18 22.09 8.06
CA ILE A 112 7.32 21.93 7.16
C ILE A 112 7.63 23.34 6.65
N SER A 113 8.55 24.03 7.32
CA SER A 113 9.08 25.32 6.86
C SER A 113 9.63 25.16 5.44
N ASP A 114 9.58 26.23 4.63
CA ASP A 114 10.10 26.36 3.25
C ASP A 114 11.62 26.08 3.06
N ASN A 115 12.24 25.35 3.97
CA ASN A 115 13.62 24.88 3.93
C ASN A 115 13.78 23.71 2.93
N ARG A 116 13.48 23.97 1.66
CA ARG A 116 13.84 23.06 0.57
C ARG A 116 15.37 22.98 0.50
N PRO A 117 15.95 21.77 0.38
CA PRO A 117 17.38 21.64 0.25
C PRO A 117 17.84 22.26 -1.07
N ARG A 118 18.93 23.03 -1.07
CA ARG A 118 19.55 23.52 -2.31
C ARG A 118 19.97 22.31 -3.14
N LEU A 119 19.50 22.25 -4.39
CA LEU A 119 19.92 21.21 -5.33
C LEU A 119 21.18 21.68 -6.07
N PRO A 120 22.08 20.76 -6.46
CA PRO A 120 23.20 21.11 -7.30
C PRO A 120 22.72 21.58 -8.68
N LEU A 121 23.59 22.32 -9.38
CA LEU A 121 23.36 22.68 -10.77
C LEU A 121 23.26 21.41 -11.63
N LYS A 122 22.32 21.40 -12.57
CA LYS A 122 22.22 20.30 -13.54
C LYS A 122 23.47 20.31 -14.42
N VAL A 123 24.19 19.20 -14.46
CA VAL A 123 25.33 18.95 -15.37
C VAL A 123 24.96 17.86 -16.37
N PRO A 124 25.57 17.80 -17.55
CA PRO A 124 25.36 16.66 -18.46
C PRO A 124 25.82 15.35 -17.81
N LEU A 125 25.19 14.24 -18.20
CA LEU A 125 25.66 12.91 -17.80
C LEU A 125 27.09 12.67 -18.33
N PRO A 126 27.91 11.89 -17.61
CA PRO A 126 29.24 11.50 -18.09
C PRO A 126 29.20 10.77 -19.44
N PRO A 127 30.31 10.70 -20.18
CA PRO A 127 30.41 9.90 -21.40
C PRO A 127 30.02 8.45 -21.15
N GLN A 128 29.32 7.83 -22.11
CA GLN A 128 28.78 6.47 -21.96
C GLN A 128 29.84 5.41 -21.64
N GLU A 129 31.09 5.62 -22.07
CA GLU A 129 32.23 4.73 -21.79
C GLU A 129 32.51 4.59 -20.27
N GLU A 130 32.20 5.61 -19.47
CA GLU A 130 32.39 5.62 -18.02
C GLU A 130 31.17 5.07 -17.27
N LEU A 131 30.06 4.83 -17.98
CA LEU A 131 28.76 4.47 -17.41
C LEU A 131 28.40 2.99 -17.56
N GLU A 132 29.30 2.13 -18.05
CA GLU A 132 28.98 0.71 -18.31
C GLU A 132 28.45 -0.03 -17.07
N GLU A 133 29.12 0.10 -15.92
CA GLU A 133 28.66 -0.53 -14.67
C GLU A 133 27.34 0.06 -14.16
N PHE A 134 27.16 1.37 -14.31
CA PHE A 134 25.94 2.08 -13.95
C PHE A 134 24.74 1.60 -14.79
N ASP A 135 24.91 1.53 -16.11
CA ASP A 135 23.88 1.10 -17.06
C ASP A 135 23.49 -0.37 -16.82
N LEU A 136 24.46 -1.25 -16.56
CA LEU A 136 24.21 -2.65 -16.23
C LEU A 136 23.38 -2.80 -14.94
N ALA A 137 23.74 -2.07 -13.88
CA ALA A 137 23.01 -2.11 -12.62
C ALA A 137 21.58 -1.53 -12.76
N LEU A 138 21.44 -0.42 -13.49
CA LEU A 138 20.15 0.20 -13.75
C LEU A 138 19.24 -0.70 -14.59
N GLN A 139 19.76 -1.32 -15.65
CA GLN A 139 18.99 -2.25 -16.47
C GLN A 139 18.57 -3.49 -15.67
N ALA A 140 19.45 -4.01 -14.81
CA ALA A 140 19.12 -5.12 -13.91
C ALA A 140 18.00 -4.75 -12.94
N ALA A 141 18.03 -3.54 -12.37
CA ALA A 141 16.99 -3.02 -11.48
C ALA A 141 15.65 -2.86 -12.21
N ILE A 142 15.65 -2.27 -13.41
CA ILE A 142 14.44 -2.13 -14.24
C ILE A 142 13.84 -3.50 -14.57
N ASN A 143 14.68 -4.44 -15.03
CA ASN A 143 14.24 -5.80 -15.35
C ASN A 143 13.65 -6.50 -14.11
N HIS A 144 14.27 -6.32 -12.94
CA HIS A 144 13.73 -6.88 -11.70
C HIS A 144 12.36 -6.27 -11.35
N LEU A 145 12.22 -4.95 -11.41
CA LEU A 145 10.94 -4.29 -11.12
C LEU A 145 9.82 -4.66 -12.10
N GLN A 146 10.16 -4.87 -13.38
CA GLN A 146 9.23 -5.29 -14.42
C GLN A 146 8.74 -6.72 -14.26
N ASN A 147 9.65 -7.65 -13.93
CA ASN A 147 9.36 -9.08 -13.87
C ASN A 147 8.84 -9.55 -12.50
N SER A 148 8.96 -8.72 -11.47
CA SER A 148 8.54 -9.08 -10.12
C SER A 148 7.03 -8.95 -9.95
N ALA A 149 6.40 -10.06 -9.54
CA ALA A 149 5.01 -10.09 -9.08
C ALA A 149 4.94 -9.54 -7.64
N PHE A 150 5.13 -8.24 -7.47
CA PHE A 150 4.91 -7.60 -6.18
C PHE A 150 3.44 -7.64 -5.81
N SER A 151 3.17 -8.04 -4.56
CA SER A 151 1.82 -8.07 -4.00
C SER A 151 1.27 -6.69 -3.66
N SER A 152 2.13 -5.67 -3.52
CA SER A 152 1.73 -4.31 -3.14
C SER A 152 2.65 -3.24 -3.75
N ALA A 153 2.10 -2.04 -3.96
CA ALA A 153 2.89 -0.88 -4.39
C ALA A 153 4.00 -0.52 -3.38
N HIS A 154 3.72 -0.69 -2.09
CA HIS A 154 4.69 -0.49 -1.01
C HIS A 154 5.94 -1.37 -1.18
N ASN A 155 5.77 -2.66 -1.48
CA ASN A 155 6.89 -3.60 -1.68
C ASN A 155 7.71 -3.23 -2.91
N GLN A 156 7.05 -2.79 -3.98
CA GLN A 156 7.72 -2.34 -5.19
C GLN A 156 8.54 -1.06 -4.95
N ALA A 157 7.98 -0.07 -4.25
CA ALA A 157 8.68 1.15 -3.88
C ALA A 157 9.88 0.88 -2.95
N SER A 158 9.75 -0.07 -2.02
CA SER A 158 10.87 -0.53 -1.18
C SER A 158 11.96 -1.23 -2.00
N ALA A 159 11.59 -2.05 -3.00
CA ALA A 159 12.55 -2.68 -3.90
C ALA A 159 13.24 -1.65 -4.81
N ALA A 160 12.51 -0.67 -5.34
CA ALA A 160 13.07 0.40 -6.14
C ALA A 160 14.06 1.26 -5.34
N LEU A 161 13.75 1.57 -4.09
CA LEU A 161 14.66 2.29 -3.19
C LEU A 161 15.92 1.47 -2.89
N ALA A 162 15.79 0.16 -2.67
CA ALA A 162 16.95 -0.72 -2.48
C ALA A 162 17.86 -0.77 -3.72
N HIS A 163 17.27 -0.81 -4.92
CA HIS A 163 18.03 -0.72 -6.17
C HIS A 163 18.69 0.64 -6.35
N LEU A 164 17.99 1.74 -6.05
CA LEU A 164 18.58 3.08 -6.12
C LEU A 164 19.75 3.23 -5.13
N ALA A 165 19.66 2.61 -3.95
CA ALA A 165 20.76 2.58 -2.99
C ALA A 165 21.98 1.85 -3.53
N HIS A 166 21.80 0.69 -4.16
CA HIS A 166 22.89 -0.03 -4.82
C HIS A 166 23.51 0.77 -5.97
N ILE A 167 22.68 1.43 -6.78
CA ILE A 167 23.14 2.29 -7.88
C ILE A 167 23.93 3.47 -7.31
N ALA A 168 23.50 4.09 -6.21
CA ALA A 168 24.23 5.19 -5.58
C ALA A 168 25.65 4.80 -5.14
N ASP A 169 25.85 3.57 -4.66
CA ASP A 169 27.19 3.06 -4.34
C ASP A 169 28.09 3.03 -5.59
N ILE A 170 27.56 2.59 -6.74
CA ILE A 170 28.29 2.57 -8.02
C ILE A 170 28.56 4.00 -8.51
N VAL A 171 27.54 4.86 -8.50
CA VAL A 171 27.66 6.28 -8.90
C VAL A 171 28.73 6.99 -8.08
N SER A 172 28.88 6.66 -6.79
CA SER A 172 29.90 7.27 -5.94
C SER A 172 31.35 6.97 -6.35
N CYS A 173 31.58 5.87 -7.06
CA CYS A 173 32.88 5.48 -7.60
C CYS A 173 33.19 6.17 -8.94
N VAL A 174 32.15 6.53 -9.70
CA VAL A 174 32.27 7.12 -11.04
C VAL A 174 32.27 8.64 -10.95
N ALA A 175 31.33 9.21 -10.21
CA ALA A 175 31.12 10.65 -10.15
C ALA A 175 32.31 11.37 -9.49
N THR A 176 32.78 12.44 -10.13
CA THR A 176 33.89 13.26 -9.65
C THR A 176 33.41 14.44 -8.80
N SER A 177 32.12 14.76 -8.85
CA SER A 177 31.53 15.93 -8.20
C SER A 177 30.10 15.66 -7.73
N TRP A 178 29.63 16.48 -6.77
CA TRP A 178 28.24 16.42 -6.28
C TRP A 178 27.19 16.62 -7.39
N PRO A 179 27.32 17.63 -8.30
CA PRO A 179 26.39 17.78 -9.41
C PRO A 179 26.27 16.55 -10.33
N GLU A 180 27.40 15.91 -10.62
CA GLU A 180 27.47 14.72 -11.47
C GLU A 180 26.78 13.54 -10.79
N PHE A 181 27.13 13.28 -9.53
CA PHE A 181 26.49 12.25 -8.70
C PHE A 181 24.97 12.43 -8.64
N TRP A 182 24.52 13.65 -8.35
CA TRP A 182 23.09 13.96 -8.26
C TRP A 182 22.36 13.76 -9.58
N THR A 183 22.96 14.20 -10.70
CA THR A 183 22.37 14.03 -12.03
C THR A 183 22.20 12.56 -12.38
N MET A 184 23.22 11.73 -12.14
CA MET A 184 23.14 10.27 -12.38
C MET A 184 22.07 9.61 -11.51
N LEU A 185 21.98 10.01 -10.23
CA LEU A 185 21.03 9.42 -9.29
C LEU A 185 19.58 9.82 -9.60
N VAL A 186 19.34 11.08 -9.98
CA VAL A 186 18.02 11.55 -10.45
C VAL A 186 17.63 10.84 -11.74
N HIS A 187 18.57 10.67 -12.68
CA HIS A 187 18.33 9.93 -13.92
C HIS A 187 17.93 8.49 -13.66
N ALA A 188 18.66 7.78 -12.81
CA ALA A 188 18.32 6.42 -12.38
C ALA A 188 16.93 6.36 -11.74
N ALA A 189 16.62 7.30 -10.83
CA ALA A 189 15.31 7.35 -10.17
C ALA A 189 14.16 7.55 -11.17
N GLN A 190 14.30 8.43 -12.16
CA GLN A 190 13.29 8.66 -13.21
C GLN A 190 13.04 7.40 -14.06
N LEU A 191 14.10 6.67 -14.41
CA LEU A 191 14.00 5.42 -15.16
C LEU A 191 13.37 4.30 -14.32
N LEU A 192 13.69 4.20 -13.03
CA LEU A 192 13.04 3.25 -12.11
C LEU A 192 11.54 3.56 -11.94
N CYS A 193 11.15 4.83 -11.88
CA CYS A 193 9.74 5.24 -11.87
C CYS A 193 9.00 4.82 -13.14
N SER A 194 9.70 4.79 -14.28
CA SER A 194 9.16 4.43 -15.59
C SER A 194 9.14 2.91 -15.84
N ALA A 195 9.75 2.11 -14.95
CA ALA A 195 9.93 0.67 -15.17
C ALA A 195 8.60 -0.09 -15.31
N LYS A 196 7.56 0.27 -14.55
CA LYS A 196 6.26 -0.42 -14.55
C LYS A 196 5.10 0.58 -14.62
N GLN A 197 4.32 0.50 -15.69
CA GLN A 197 3.13 1.31 -15.89
C GLN A 197 2.09 0.99 -14.79
N GLY A 198 1.59 2.01 -14.08
CA GLY A 198 0.57 1.88 -13.03
C GLY A 198 1.05 1.95 -11.59
N MET A 199 2.34 1.68 -11.31
CA MET A 199 2.93 1.78 -9.96
C MET A 199 4.04 2.85 -9.87
N SER A 200 4.14 3.67 -10.92
CA SER A 200 5.11 4.76 -11.02
C SER A 200 4.98 5.76 -9.87
N ARG A 201 3.77 5.95 -9.32
CA ARG A 201 3.46 6.99 -8.33
C ARG A 201 4.08 6.71 -6.96
N ASP A 202 3.83 5.54 -6.37
CA ASP A 202 4.38 5.18 -5.06
C ASP A 202 5.90 5.07 -5.11
N VAL A 203 6.43 4.54 -6.22
CA VAL A 203 7.86 4.50 -6.49
C VAL A 203 8.41 5.93 -6.56
N ALA A 204 7.81 6.82 -7.36
CA ALA A 204 8.26 8.21 -7.49
C ALA A 204 8.20 8.95 -6.16
N SER A 205 7.11 8.86 -5.41
CA SER A 205 6.96 9.48 -4.09
C SER A 205 8.07 9.03 -3.14
N CYS A 206 8.30 7.71 -3.06
CA CYS A 206 9.36 7.11 -2.24
C CYS A 206 10.75 7.59 -2.66
N LEU A 207 11.09 7.51 -3.95
CA LEU A 207 12.42 7.89 -4.46
C LEU A 207 12.67 9.40 -4.31
N VAL A 208 11.68 10.24 -4.59
CA VAL A 208 11.77 11.70 -4.44
C VAL A 208 11.98 12.08 -2.98
N GLN A 209 11.22 11.49 -2.06
CA GLN A 209 11.39 11.72 -0.62
C GLN A 209 12.80 11.31 -0.16
N ALA A 210 13.32 10.21 -0.71
CA ALA A 210 14.66 9.75 -0.41
C ALA A 210 15.75 10.69 -0.93
N LEU A 211 15.64 11.12 -2.18
CA LEU A 211 16.53 12.10 -2.80
C LEU A 211 16.51 13.44 -2.06
N GLU A 212 15.34 13.95 -1.69
CA GLU A 212 15.20 15.17 -0.91
C GLU A 212 15.94 15.05 0.44
N ARG A 213 15.84 13.89 1.11
CA ARG A 213 16.54 13.64 2.38
C ARG A 213 18.05 13.62 2.19
N VAL A 214 18.54 12.98 1.12
CA VAL A 214 19.97 12.99 0.73
C VAL A 214 20.46 14.42 0.52
N ALA A 215 19.75 15.21 -0.30
CA ALA A 215 20.13 16.60 -0.58
C ALA A 215 20.12 17.46 0.69
N ARG A 216 19.15 17.25 1.59
CA ARG A 216 19.08 17.97 2.88
C ARG A 216 20.27 17.65 3.77
N TRP A 217 20.61 16.37 3.90
CA TRP A 217 21.73 15.94 4.73
C TRP A 217 23.07 16.40 4.17
N TRP A 218 23.24 16.33 2.84
CA TRP A 218 24.43 16.85 2.18
C TRP A 218 24.59 18.36 2.40
N ASN A 219 23.52 19.15 2.25
CA ASN A 219 23.57 20.60 2.50
C ASN A 219 23.85 20.96 3.97
N GLU A 220 23.48 20.10 4.91
CA GLU A 220 23.84 20.25 6.32
C GLU A 220 25.32 19.92 6.52
N GLU A 221 25.83 18.87 5.90
CA GLU A 221 27.24 18.50 6.02
C GLU A 221 28.16 19.54 5.37
N GLN A 222 27.83 20.03 4.17
CA GLN A 222 28.59 21.11 3.52
C GLN A 222 28.68 22.37 4.37
N ARG A 223 27.63 22.67 5.16
CA ARG A 223 27.65 23.80 6.11
C ARG A 223 28.56 23.56 7.31
N ARG A 224 28.81 22.29 7.68
CA ARG A 224 29.69 21.93 8.80
C ARG A 224 31.16 21.96 8.42
N THR A 225 31.49 21.56 7.20
CA THR A 225 32.88 21.35 6.76
C THR A 225 33.38 22.39 5.75
N ASP A 226 32.67 23.52 5.64
CA ASP A 226 33.02 24.66 4.78
C ASP A 226 33.23 24.26 3.30
N GLY A 227 32.59 23.18 2.87
CA GLY A 227 32.57 22.70 1.49
C GLY A 227 33.72 21.79 1.04
N ASP A 228 34.66 21.40 1.92
CA ASP A 228 35.82 20.56 1.55
C ASP A 228 35.53 19.04 1.54
N GLU A 229 34.29 18.65 1.25
CA GLU A 229 33.88 17.25 1.35
C GLU A 229 34.22 16.41 0.12
N SER A 230 34.69 15.19 0.40
CA SER A 230 34.99 14.20 -0.62
C SER A 230 33.74 13.48 -1.13
N THR A 231 33.82 12.91 -2.34
CA THR A 231 32.76 12.06 -2.91
C THR A 231 32.50 10.78 -2.09
N ALA A 232 33.49 10.32 -1.31
CA ALA A 232 33.33 9.20 -0.40
C ALA A 232 32.35 9.52 0.75
N GLU A 233 32.37 10.76 1.25
CA GLU A 233 31.45 11.19 2.31
C GLU A 233 30.02 11.29 1.78
N LEU A 234 29.87 11.74 0.53
CA LEU A 234 28.58 11.76 -0.16
C LEU A 234 27.97 10.36 -0.28
N ALA A 235 28.78 9.36 -0.64
CA ALA A 235 28.35 7.96 -0.68
C ALA A 235 27.85 7.49 0.69
N ARG A 236 28.61 7.80 1.75
CA ARG A 236 28.28 7.44 3.14
C ARG A 236 26.95 8.07 3.57
N ILE A 237 26.75 9.35 3.31
CA ILE A 237 25.52 10.08 3.63
C ILE A 237 24.34 9.49 2.86
N THR A 238 24.52 9.23 1.57
CA THR A 238 23.47 8.69 0.70
C THR A 238 23.04 7.28 1.15
N GLY A 239 24.01 6.38 1.35
CA GLY A 239 23.74 5.03 1.86
C GLY A 239 23.06 5.06 3.23
N SER A 240 23.49 5.93 4.14
CA SER A 240 22.85 6.08 5.46
C SER A 240 21.40 6.59 5.35
N ALA A 241 21.12 7.51 4.41
CA ALA A 241 19.78 8.05 4.21
C ALA A 241 18.83 6.97 3.69
N PHE A 242 19.25 6.20 2.68
CA PHE A 242 18.48 5.10 2.14
C PHE A 242 18.27 3.97 3.15
N ASP A 243 19.30 3.57 3.90
CA ASP A 243 19.18 2.58 4.97
C ASP A 243 18.21 3.03 6.07
N GLN A 244 18.14 4.33 6.37
CA GLN A 244 17.17 4.85 7.33
C GLN A 244 15.75 4.80 6.77
N ILE A 245 15.54 5.21 5.51
CA ILE A 245 14.20 5.20 4.90
C ILE A 245 13.70 3.77 4.72
N LEU A 246 14.56 2.84 4.30
CA LEU A 246 14.20 1.42 4.21
C LEU A 246 13.81 0.83 5.57
N ARG A 247 14.46 1.25 6.66
CA ARG A 247 14.06 0.88 8.02
C ARG A 247 12.71 1.49 8.38
N GLN A 248 12.55 2.80 8.20
CA GLN A 248 11.28 3.49 8.46
C GLN A 248 10.11 2.84 7.71
N ARG A 249 10.31 2.45 6.43
CA ARG A 249 9.30 1.76 5.61
C ARG A 249 8.91 0.39 6.15
N LYS A 250 9.85 -0.37 6.73
CA LYS A 250 9.55 -1.64 7.41
C LYS A 250 8.70 -1.43 8.66
N ASP A 251 8.90 -0.29 9.33
CA ASP A 251 8.22 0.05 10.57
C ASP A 251 6.87 0.76 10.33
N VAL A 252 6.50 1.09 9.08
CA VAL A 252 5.25 1.81 8.75
C VAL A 252 4.01 1.10 9.27
N ASP A 253 3.91 -0.22 9.08
CA ASP A 253 2.74 -0.98 9.53
C ASP A 253 2.62 -0.97 11.08
N GLU A 254 3.74 -0.95 11.80
CA GLU A 254 3.77 -0.85 13.26
C GLU A 254 3.36 0.55 13.74
N LEU A 255 3.92 1.60 13.11
CA LEU A 255 3.54 2.99 13.40
C LEU A 255 2.06 3.24 13.14
N LEU A 256 1.56 2.79 11.99
CA LEU A 256 0.15 2.89 11.62
C LEU A 256 -0.73 2.14 12.62
N SER A 257 -0.27 0.99 13.13
CA SER A 257 -0.98 0.22 14.15
C SER A 257 -1.12 0.99 15.46
N GLY A 258 -0.07 1.67 15.91
CA GLY A 258 -0.12 2.51 17.12
C GLY A 258 -1.02 3.73 16.97
N VAL A 259 -1.02 4.39 15.80
CA VAL A 259 -1.93 5.52 15.53
C VAL A 259 -3.38 5.05 15.49
N PHE A 260 -3.66 3.93 14.81
CA PHE A 260 -5.00 3.36 14.74
C PHE A 260 -5.53 2.94 16.11
N GLU A 261 -4.70 2.29 16.94
CA GLU A 261 -5.07 1.94 18.32
C GLU A 261 -5.49 3.18 19.11
N THR A 262 -4.66 4.23 19.09
CA THR A 262 -4.94 5.48 19.79
C THR A 262 -6.23 6.13 19.30
N TRP A 263 -6.48 6.10 17.99
CA TRP A 263 -7.72 6.61 17.40
C TRP A 263 -8.92 5.76 17.83
N LEU A 264 -8.78 4.43 17.82
CA LEU A 264 -9.84 3.49 18.13
C LEU A 264 -10.25 3.55 19.61
N GLU A 265 -9.29 3.68 20.52
CA GLU A 265 -9.55 3.89 21.95
C GLU A 265 -10.43 5.14 22.17
N LYS A 266 -10.03 6.28 21.58
CA LYS A 266 -10.80 7.53 21.65
C LYS A 266 -12.19 7.39 21.03
N TYR A 267 -12.31 6.67 19.91
CA TYR A 267 -13.59 6.40 19.27
C TYR A 267 -14.53 5.62 20.19
N ILE A 268 -14.03 4.55 20.83
CA ILE A 268 -14.80 3.73 21.75
C ILE A 268 -15.23 4.52 22.99
N GLU A 269 -14.32 5.32 23.58
CA GLU A 269 -14.67 6.22 24.68
C GLU A 269 -15.78 7.21 24.30
N GLY A 270 -15.67 7.82 23.12
CA GLY A 270 -16.68 8.74 22.59
C GLY A 270 -18.05 8.06 22.48
N MET A 271 -18.08 6.84 21.94
CA MET A 271 -19.30 6.05 21.80
C MET A 271 -19.93 5.71 23.16
N GLN A 272 -19.12 5.37 24.17
CA GLN A 272 -19.60 5.08 25.53
C GLN A 272 -20.20 6.32 26.22
N ARG A 273 -19.62 7.51 25.99
CA ARG A 273 -20.14 8.77 26.55
C ARG A 273 -21.51 9.09 25.96
N VAL A 274 -21.68 8.96 24.64
CA VAL A 274 -22.98 9.20 23.98
C VAL A 274 -24.05 8.24 24.50
N ASN A 275 -23.71 6.96 24.68
CA ASN A 275 -24.64 5.96 25.21
C ASN A 275 -25.01 6.20 26.69
N SER A 276 -24.10 6.77 27.48
CA SER A 276 -24.35 7.10 28.89
C SER A 276 -25.29 8.29 29.06
N HIS A 277 -25.39 9.16 28.05
CA HIS A 277 -26.22 10.37 28.06
C HIS A 277 -27.54 10.22 27.28
N ALA A 278 -27.76 9.11 26.58
CA ALA A 278 -29.04 8.82 25.93
C ALA A 278 -30.14 8.74 27.00
N PRO A 279 -31.05 9.71 27.10
CA PRO A 279 -31.87 9.81 28.29
C PRO A 279 -33.03 8.80 28.16
N ALA A 280 -33.42 8.21 29.29
CA ALA A 280 -34.20 6.96 29.39
C ALA A 280 -35.65 6.98 28.84
N TRP A 281 -36.04 7.95 28.01
CA TRP A 281 -37.42 8.25 27.63
C TRP A 281 -37.87 7.66 26.28
N SER A 282 -37.01 6.96 25.53
CA SER A 282 -37.40 6.32 24.24
C SER A 282 -37.71 4.81 24.34
N ALA A 283 -38.03 4.29 25.53
CA ALA A 283 -38.32 2.88 25.76
C ALA A 283 -39.79 2.46 25.45
N THR A 284 -40.44 3.07 24.45
CA THR A 284 -41.88 2.84 24.15
C THR A 284 -42.17 2.02 22.89
N SER A 285 -41.19 1.33 22.29
CA SER A 285 -41.45 0.48 21.12
C SER A 285 -41.01 -0.97 21.34
N HIS A 286 -42.00 -1.79 21.69
CA HIS A 286 -42.09 -3.24 21.48
C HIS A 286 -41.20 -4.18 22.33
N THR A 287 -41.67 -4.40 23.57
CA THR A 287 -41.92 -5.73 24.16
C THR A 287 -40.91 -6.85 23.89
N SER A 288 -39.72 -6.76 24.47
CA SER A 288 -39.07 -7.93 25.07
C SER A 288 -38.47 -7.50 26.41
N LYS A 289 -38.91 -8.14 27.49
CA LYS A 289 -38.47 -7.81 28.85
C LYS A 289 -36.95 -8.05 28.95
N PRO A 290 -36.13 -7.03 29.24
CA PRO A 290 -34.72 -7.26 29.49
C PRO A 290 -34.58 -7.99 30.83
N VAL A 291 -34.26 -9.27 30.77
CA VAL A 291 -33.79 -10.04 31.94
C VAL A 291 -32.48 -9.38 32.37
N ARG A 292 -32.52 -8.67 33.51
CA ARG A 292 -31.36 -8.05 34.15
C ARG A 292 -30.45 -9.14 34.74
N SER A 293 -29.73 -9.88 33.89
CA SER A 293 -28.56 -10.60 34.33
C SER A 293 -27.39 -9.62 34.32
N GLY A 294 -26.72 -9.45 35.47
CA GLY A 294 -25.59 -8.53 35.68
C GLY A 294 -24.30 -8.91 34.97
N VAL A 295 -24.39 -9.51 33.77
CA VAL A 295 -23.23 -9.80 32.93
C VAL A 295 -22.84 -8.48 32.27
N LYS A 296 -21.64 -7.98 32.56
CA LYS A 296 -21.04 -6.85 31.83
C LYS A 296 -21.10 -7.20 30.34
N GLN A 297 -21.94 -6.51 29.57
CA GLN A 297 -21.97 -6.69 28.13
C GLN A 297 -20.61 -6.28 27.59
N GLU A 298 -19.86 -7.25 27.06
CA GLU A 298 -18.68 -6.94 26.25
C GLU A 298 -19.13 -6.08 25.06
N SER A 299 -18.47 -4.95 24.88
CA SER A 299 -18.74 -4.08 23.73
C SER A 299 -18.16 -4.76 22.50
N VAL A 300 -19.04 -5.26 21.63
CA VAL A 300 -18.64 -5.85 20.35
C VAL A 300 -18.63 -4.75 19.29
N LEU A 301 -17.45 -4.44 18.78
CA LEU A 301 -17.24 -3.48 17.70
C LEU A 301 -17.33 -4.17 16.34
N ARG A 302 -18.20 -3.69 15.45
CA ARG A 302 -18.46 -4.27 14.13
C ARG A 302 -17.71 -3.48 13.06
N ILE A 303 -16.72 -4.12 12.44
CA ILE A 303 -15.85 -3.52 11.42
C ILE A 303 -16.12 -4.19 10.08
N LEU A 304 -16.35 -3.41 9.02
CA LEU A 304 -16.39 -3.88 7.64
C LEU A 304 -15.09 -3.51 6.93
N THR A 305 -14.49 -4.43 6.18
CA THR A 305 -13.42 -4.11 5.22
C THR A 305 -13.74 -4.76 3.86
N PRO A 306 -13.66 -4.01 2.75
CA PRO A 306 -13.90 -4.55 1.43
C PRO A 306 -12.73 -5.40 0.92
N THR A 307 -11.54 -5.31 1.54
CA THR A 307 -10.37 -6.03 1.06
C THR A 307 -9.56 -6.58 2.24
N PRO A 308 -9.26 -7.88 2.21
CA PRO A 308 -8.36 -8.50 3.18
C PRO A 308 -6.96 -7.89 3.00
N SER A 309 -6.43 -7.23 4.02
CA SER A 309 -5.06 -6.72 4.01
C SER A 309 -4.32 -7.25 5.23
N PRO A 310 -3.14 -7.88 5.07
CA PRO A 310 -2.34 -8.32 6.22
C PRO A 310 -2.05 -7.19 7.21
N ALA A 311 -1.85 -5.96 6.73
CA ALA A 311 -1.64 -4.81 7.62
C ALA A 311 -2.89 -4.45 8.44
N ILE A 312 -4.09 -4.51 7.86
CA ILE A 312 -5.35 -4.31 8.61
C ILE A 312 -5.45 -5.34 9.73
N PHE A 313 -5.16 -6.60 9.43
CA PHE A 313 -5.23 -7.67 10.40
C PHE A 313 -4.17 -7.56 11.51
N ALA A 314 -2.93 -7.22 11.16
CA ALA A 314 -1.86 -6.96 12.12
C ALA A 314 -2.25 -5.81 13.06
N MET A 315 -2.78 -4.73 12.50
CA MET A 315 -3.28 -3.57 13.23
C MET A 315 -4.44 -3.91 14.16
N LEU A 316 -5.43 -4.69 13.72
CA LEU A 316 -6.53 -5.14 14.57
C LEU A 316 -6.05 -6.07 15.69
N SER A 317 -5.08 -6.94 15.41
CA SER A 317 -4.44 -7.78 16.42
C SER A 317 -3.68 -6.95 17.47
N HIS A 318 -2.99 -5.89 17.03
CA HIS A 318 -2.33 -4.94 17.91
C HIS A 318 -3.34 -4.24 18.83
N ALA A 319 -4.39 -3.66 18.24
CA ALA A 319 -5.47 -2.99 18.96
C ALA A 319 -6.17 -3.91 19.98
N LEU A 320 -6.45 -5.17 19.63
CA LEU A 320 -7.03 -6.14 20.56
C LEU A 320 -6.09 -6.49 21.72
N SER A 321 -4.78 -6.50 21.49
CA SER A 321 -3.78 -6.76 22.52
C SER A 321 -3.72 -5.60 23.52
N ALA A 322 -3.81 -4.36 23.04
CA ALA A 322 -3.83 -3.16 23.87
C ALA A 322 -5.16 -2.96 24.62
N MET A 323 -6.29 -3.35 24.02
CA MET A 323 -7.64 -3.13 24.57
C MET A 323 -8.30 -4.46 25.00
N PRO A 324 -8.08 -4.94 26.24
CA PRO A 324 -8.58 -6.25 26.68
C PRO A 324 -10.11 -6.34 26.80
N SER A 325 -10.80 -5.21 26.98
CA SER A 325 -12.26 -5.13 27.14
C SER A 325 -13.04 -5.12 25.82
N VAL A 326 -12.33 -5.02 24.69
CA VAL A 326 -12.94 -4.87 23.36
C VAL A 326 -12.93 -6.21 22.64
N SER A 327 -14.08 -6.53 22.05
CA SER A 327 -14.25 -7.66 21.13
C SER A 327 -14.58 -7.09 19.75
N ILE A 328 -13.94 -7.60 18.69
CA ILE A 328 -14.11 -7.10 17.32
C ILE A 328 -14.79 -8.19 16.47
N ALA A 329 -15.88 -7.82 15.81
CA ALA A 329 -16.49 -8.61 14.74
C ALA A 329 -16.15 -7.97 13.40
N ILE A 330 -15.27 -8.61 12.63
CA ILE A 330 -14.86 -8.14 11.31
C ILE A 330 -15.65 -8.85 10.21
N SER A 331 -16.21 -8.08 9.28
CA SER A 331 -16.83 -8.53 8.05
C SER A 331 -15.92 -8.19 6.87
N ILE A 332 -15.60 -9.19 6.05
CA ILE A 332 -14.66 -9.07 4.94
C ILE A 332 -15.40 -9.37 3.65
N MET A 333 -15.27 -8.51 2.66
CA MET A 333 -15.79 -8.79 1.33
C MET A 333 -14.81 -9.68 0.56
N SER A 334 -15.30 -10.81 0.06
CA SER A 334 -14.57 -11.71 -0.82
C SER A 334 -14.95 -11.43 -2.27
N THR A 335 -13.92 -11.22 -3.08
CA THR A 335 -13.99 -11.18 -4.54
C THR A 335 -13.28 -12.42 -5.08
N PRO A 336 -13.88 -13.17 -6.02
CA PRO A 336 -13.37 -14.46 -6.48
C PRO A 336 -11.95 -14.37 -7.08
N ASP A 337 -11.57 -13.21 -7.62
CA ASP A 337 -10.32 -13.05 -8.37
C ASP A 337 -9.12 -12.59 -7.54
N VAL A 338 -9.34 -12.05 -6.33
CA VAL A 338 -8.30 -11.28 -5.62
C VAL A 338 -7.57 -12.10 -4.57
N THR A 339 -8.21 -13.08 -3.93
CA THR A 339 -7.55 -13.83 -2.86
C THR A 339 -8.20 -15.21 -2.67
N PRO A 340 -7.43 -16.31 -2.76
CA PRO A 340 -7.96 -17.61 -2.41
C PRO A 340 -8.38 -17.61 -0.93
N PRO A 341 -9.47 -18.33 -0.55
CA PRO A 341 -9.97 -18.34 0.82
C PRO A 341 -8.92 -18.71 1.87
N SER A 342 -7.92 -19.50 1.47
CA SER A 342 -6.79 -19.92 2.30
C SER A 342 -5.89 -18.77 2.77
N GLU A 343 -5.85 -17.65 2.03
CA GLU A 343 -5.05 -16.46 2.38
C GLU A 343 -5.85 -15.41 3.15
N LEU A 344 -7.17 -15.54 3.21
CA LEU A 344 -8.07 -14.57 3.87
C LEU A 344 -7.98 -14.58 5.40
N CYS A 345 -7.45 -15.65 6.00
CA CYS A 345 -7.38 -15.82 7.45
C CYS A 345 -6.01 -16.37 7.89
N PRO A 346 -4.92 -15.57 7.80
CA PRO A 346 -3.64 -15.95 8.40
C PRO A 346 -3.68 -15.86 9.94
N ILE A 347 -4.70 -15.22 10.51
CA ILE A 347 -4.83 -15.11 11.97
C ILE A 347 -5.22 -16.48 12.53
N SER A 348 -4.28 -17.04 13.29
CA SER A 348 -4.52 -18.22 14.11
C SER A 348 -5.75 -17.97 15.01
N PRO A 349 -6.68 -18.92 15.17
CA PRO A 349 -7.92 -18.77 15.94
C PRO A 349 -7.72 -18.53 17.46
N SER A 350 -6.51 -18.17 17.90
CA SER A 350 -6.12 -17.99 19.29
C SER A 350 -6.73 -16.76 19.96
N THR A 351 -7.23 -15.77 19.21
CA THR A 351 -7.94 -14.63 19.81
C THR A 351 -9.44 -14.86 19.75
N SER A 352 -10.02 -15.40 20.83
CA SER A 352 -11.48 -15.56 21.00
C SER A 352 -12.28 -14.25 20.83
N ARG A 353 -11.60 -13.10 20.87
CA ARG A 353 -12.16 -11.74 20.76
C ARG A 353 -12.22 -11.20 19.33
N LEU A 354 -11.64 -11.88 18.33
CA LEU A 354 -11.77 -11.49 16.92
C LEU A 354 -12.67 -12.50 16.20
N ARG A 355 -13.86 -12.07 15.82
CA ARG A 355 -14.79 -12.88 15.02
C ARG A 355 -14.75 -12.42 13.57
N THR A 356 -14.31 -13.29 12.68
CA THR A 356 -14.29 -13.01 11.24
C THR A 356 -15.51 -13.59 10.55
N THR A 357 -16.12 -12.80 9.67
CA THR A 357 -17.22 -13.19 8.78
C THR A 357 -16.84 -12.79 7.36
N VAL A 358 -17.05 -13.66 6.39
CA VAL A 358 -16.73 -13.38 4.99
C VAL A 358 -18.03 -13.31 4.20
N PHE A 359 -18.23 -12.22 3.49
CA PHE A 359 -19.38 -11.97 2.63
C PHE A 359 -18.94 -11.97 1.17
N PRO A 360 -19.73 -12.53 0.24
CA PRO A 360 -19.47 -12.35 -1.18
C PRO A 360 -19.69 -10.89 -1.58
N ALA A 361 -18.94 -10.38 -2.56
CA ALA A 361 -19.01 -8.98 -3.03
C ALA A 361 -20.45 -8.47 -3.28
N GLN A 362 -21.35 -9.34 -3.76
CA GLN A 362 -22.76 -9.00 -4.05
C GLN A 362 -23.59 -8.74 -2.79
N ALA A 363 -23.14 -9.20 -1.62
CA ALA A 363 -23.83 -9.03 -0.33
C ALA A 363 -23.41 -7.75 0.41
N ILE A 364 -22.78 -6.77 -0.26
CA ILE A 364 -22.29 -5.56 0.38
C ILE A 364 -23.39 -4.79 1.13
N GLY A 365 -24.61 -4.75 0.59
CA GLY A 365 -25.74 -4.11 1.27
C GLY A 365 -26.10 -4.80 2.59
N THR A 366 -26.02 -6.12 2.66
CA THR A 366 -26.26 -6.88 3.90
C THR A 366 -25.11 -6.68 4.88
N ALA A 367 -23.87 -6.75 4.40
CA ALA A 367 -22.67 -6.59 5.23
C ALA A 367 -22.48 -5.15 5.77
N SER A 368 -23.06 -4.16 5.10
CA SER A 368 -22.98 -2.74 5.48
C SER A 368 -24.03 -2.32 6.51
N ARG A 369 -24.99 -3.19 6.85
CA ARG A 369 -25.94 -2.91 7.93
C ARG A 369 -25.26 -3.10 9.25
N ASP A 370 -25.64 -2.27 10.21
CA ASP A 370 -25.24 -2.49 11.59
C ASP A 370 -23.70 -2.48 11.74
N VAL A 371 -23.00 -1.67 10.94
CA VAL A 371 -21.54 -1.53 11.00
C VAL A 371 -21.21 -0.32 11.85
N ASP A 372 -20.17 -0.41 12.68
CA ASP A 372 -19.69 0.72 13.48
C ASP A 372 -18.55 1.44 12.77
N ILE A 373 -17.69 0.69 12.05
CA ILE A 373 -16.55 1.23 11.30
C ILE A 373 -16.42 0.53 9.94
N LEU A 374 -16.35 1.30 8.86
CA LEU A 374 -15.83 0.84 7.58
C LEU A 374 -14.36 1.20 7.49
N LEU A 375 -13.50 0.19 7.42
CA LEU A 375 -12.06 0.35 7.33
C LEU A 375 -11.59 0.11 5.89
N LEU A 376 -10.99 1.13 5.28
CA LEU A 376 -10.48 1.11 3.93
C LEU A 376 -8.96 1.25 3.93
N ARG A 377 -8.26 0.56 3.03
CA ARG A 377 -6.86 0.83 2.71
C ARG A 377 -6.81 1.57 1.38
N ALA A 378 -6.23 2.77 1.38
CA ALA A 378 -5.98 3.49 0.14
C ALA A 378 -4.68 2.97 -0.51
N GLU A 379 -4.73 2.74 -1.82
CA GLU A 379 -3.55 2.57 -2.66
C GLU A 379 -3.02 3.93 -3.09
N ALA A 380 -3.92 4.90 -3.29
CA ALA A 380 -3.56 6.27 -3.62
C ALA A 380 -4.58 7.25 -3.04
N PHE A 381 -4.22 8.52 -2.86
CA PHE A 381 -5.22 9.57 -2.67
C PHE A 381 -4.82 10.86 -3.38
N ASP A 382 -5.82 11.63 -3.82
CA ASP A 382 -5.61 12.92 -4.44
C ASP A 382 -5.76 14.06 -3.44
N SER A 383 -5.33 15.23 -3.87
CA SER A 383 -5.46 16.46 -3.08
C SER A 383 -6.88 16.92 -2.73
N GLN A 384 -7.92 16.31 -3.29
CA GLN A 384 -9.30 16.57 -2.89
C GLN A 384 -9.75 15.59 -1.80
N GLY A 385 -8.85 14.71 -1.34
CA GLY A 385 -9.10 13.62 -0.42
C GLY A 385 -9.80 12.42 -1.07
N ASN A 386 -9.94 12.39 -2.40
CA ASN A 386 -10.47 11.20 -3.05
C ASN A 386 -9.44 10.09 -2.88
N ILE A 387 -9.91 8.87 -2.64
CA ILE A 387 -9.03 7.72 -2.43
C ILE A 387 -9.17 6.76 -3.59
N GLN A 388 -8.06 6.24 -4.09
CA GLN A 388 -8.03 5.09 -4.97
C GLN A 388 -7.83 3.86 -4.09
N SER A 389 -8.74 2.90 -4.20
CA SER A 389 -8.69 1.67 -3.43
C SER A 389 -9.11 0.49 -4.31
N THR A 390 -8.92 -0.71 -3.79
CA THR A 390 -9.33 -1.96 -4.38
C THR A 390 -10.85 -2.01 -4.62
N ARG A 391 -11.25 -2.85 -5.57
CA ARG A 391 -12.64 -3.01 -6.01
C ARG A 391 -13.60 -3.19 -4.83
N GLY A 392 -14.70 -2.44 -4.86
CA GLY A 392 -15.76 -2.49 -3.85
C GLY A 392 -15.66 -1.44 -2.74
N ALA A 393 -14.54 -0.73 -2.59
CA ALA A 393 -14.39 0.32 -1.58
C ALA A 393 -15.43 1.46 -1.74
N LEU A 394 -15.66 1.94 -2.97
CA LEU A 394 -16.68 2.95 -3.26
C LEU A 394 -18.08 2.46 -2.89
N SER A 395 -18.44 1.26 -3.33
CA SER A 395 -19.76 0.67 -3.07
C SER A 395 -19.97 0.43 -1.57
N ALA A 396 -18.94 -0.05 -0.86
CA ALA A 396 -18.96 -0.22 0.59
C ALA A 396 -19.18 1.11 1.31
N ALA A 397 -18.43 2.15 0.94
CA ALA A 397 -18.57 3.48 1.54
C ALA A 397 -19.97 4.07 1.30
N ALA A 398 -20.49 3.96 0.07
CA ALA A 398 -21.83 4.43 -0.26
C ALA A 398 -22.92 3.64 0.51
N CYS A 399 -22.82 2.31 0.58
CA CYS A 399 -23.75 1.47 1.31
C CYS A 399 -23.72 1.74 2.81
N VAL A 400 -22.53 1.85 3.43
CA VAL A 400 -22.38 2.16 4.86
C VAL A 400 -22.95 3.54 5.18
N LYS A 401 -22.64 4.57 4.39
CA LYS A 401 -23.22 5.91 4.59
C LYS A 401 -24.74 5.93 4.48
N THR A 402 -25.32 5.06 3.66
CA THR A 402 -26.78 4.98 3.45
C THR A 402 -27.47 4.12 4.51
N LEU A 403 -26.89 2.98 4.88
CA LEU A 403 -27.53 1.95 5.70
C LEU A 403 -27.09 2.00 7.17
N SER A 404 -26.00 2.69 7.48
CA SER A 404 -25.45 2.85 8.84
C SER A 404 -24.89 4.26 8.98
N SER A 405 -25.78 5.26 9.04
CA SER A 405 -25.43 6.68 9.08
C SER A 405 -24.55 7.09 10.26
N TYR A 406 -24.52 6.29 11.32
CA TYR A 406 -23.66 6.48 12.50
C TYR A 406 -22.24 5.91 12.32
N ALA A 407 -22.03 5.05 11.34
CA ALA A 407 -20.76 4.37 11.10
C ALA A 407 -19.69 5.35 10.62
N ARG A 408 -18.43 5.09 10.99
CA ARG A 408 -17.28 5.86 10.51
C ARG A 408 -16.57 5.17 9.36
N VAL A 409 -16.35 5.90 8.28
CA VAL A 409 -15.50 5.49 7.17
C VAL A 409 -14.09 5.99 7.42
N VAL A 410 -13.22 5.06 7.78
CA VAL A 410 -11.83 5.28 8.19
C VAL A 410 -10.92 4.78 7.09
N VAL A 411 -10.03 5.64 6.62
CA VAL A 411 -9.08 5.32 5.56
C VAL A 411 -7.67 5.22 6.15
N LEU A 412 -7.04 4.08 5.95
CA LEU A 412 -5.62 3.87 6.19
C LEU A 412 -4.84 4.28 4.95
N VAL A 413 -3.87 5.17 5.14
CA VAL A 413 -3.09 5.76 4.05
C VAL A 413 -1.61 5.77 4.44
N GLY A 414 -0.73 5.32 3.53
CA GLY A 414 0.72 5.47 3.71
C GLY A 414 1.22 6.81 3.15
N LEU A 415 2.33 7.33 3.66
CA LEU A 415 2.97 8.55 3.12
C LEU A 415 3.43 8.42 1.67
N ASP A 416 3.59 7.21 1.14
CA ASP A 416 3.96 6.96 -0.25
C ASP A 416 2.78 7.02 -1.22
N SER A 417 1.55 6.85 -0.73
CA SER A 417 0.32 6.81 -1.53
C SER A 417 -0.22 8.19 -1.96
N ILE A 418 0.55 9.25 -1.79
CA ILE A 418 0.10 10.63 -2.06
C ILE A 418 0.20 10.95 -3.55
N VAL A 419 -0.91 11.31 -4.20
CA VAL A 419 -0.95 11.71 -5.62
C VAL A 419 -0.99 13.22 -5.77
N SER A 420 0.00 13.75 -6.49
CA SER A 420 0.08 15.15 -6.88
C SER A 420 -1.09 15.62 -7.77
N LYS A 421 -1.58 16.85 -7.55
CA LYS A 421 -2.52 17.55 -8.46
C LYS A 421 -2.01 17.68 -9.91
N SER A 422 -0.70 17.56 -10.14
CA SER A 422 -0.05 17.94 -11.40
C SER A 422 -0.46 17.07 -12.60
N GLY A 423 -1.04 15.89 -12.37
CA GLY A 423 -1.53 15.02 -13.42
C GLY A 423 -2.91 15.42 -13.95
N LYS A 424 -3.02 16.52 -14.71
CA LYS A 424 -4.19 16.76 -15.60
C LYS A 424 -4.44 15.58 -16.57
N ARG A 425 -3.52 14.62 -16.67
CA ARG A 425 -3.55 13.48 -17.59
C ARG A 425 -4.11 12.17 -17.04
N GLU A 426 -4.22 11.98 -15.73
CA GLU A 426 -4.56 10.63 -15.19
C GLU A 426 -6.04 10.46 -14.80
N ARG A 427 -6.78 11.56 -14.72
CA ARG A 427 -8.25 11.48 -14.63
C ARG A 427 -8.88 11.21 -16.01
N ASP A 428 -8.16 11.55 -17.09
CA ASP A 428 -8.52 11.29 -18.49
C ASP A 428 -7.88 10.00 -19.05
N SER A 429 -7.03 9.33 -18.27
CA SER A 429 -6.78 7.90 -18.48
C SER A 429 -7.98 7.14 -17.95
N GLU A 430 -9.14 7.40 -18.54
CA GLU A 430 -10.22 6.45 -18.54
C GLU A 430 -9.61 5.10 -18.95
N PRO A 431 -10.03 3.99 -18.34
CA PRO A 431 -9.29 2.73 -18.39
C PRO A 431 -9.02 2.24 -19.83
N TRP A 432 -9.78 2.72 -20.82
CA TRP A 432 -9.53 2.50 -22.25
C TRP A 432 -8.23 3.10 -22.80
N ASN A 433 -7.79 4.26 -22.32
CA ASN A 433 -6.55 4.91 -22.80
C ASN A 433 -5.28 4.20 -22.33
N VAL A 434 -5.32 3.52 -21.17
CA VAL A 434 -4.18 2.77 -20.63
C VAL A 434 -3.94 1.46 -21.41
N LEU A 435 -4.99 0.90 -22.02
CA LEU A 435 -4.91 -0.35 -22.78
C LEU A 435 -4.77 -0.14 -24.29
N GLY A 436 -4.77 1.11 -24.77
CA GLY A 436 -4.74 1.42 -26.20
C GLY A 436 -5.98 0.93 -26.97
N LEU A 437 -7.07 0.61 -26.26
CA LEU A 437 -8.31 0.12 -26.85
C LEU A 437 -9.13 1.31 -27.32
N LYS A 438 -9.43 1.36 -28.63
CA LYS A 438 -10.36 2.35 -29.17
C LYS A 438 -11.78 2.00 -28.70
N PRO A 439 -12.61 2.97 -28.33
CA PRO A 439 -13.98 2.75 -27.83
C PRO A 439 -14.96 2.10 -28.82
N ASP A 440 -14.53 1.74 -30.03
CA ASP A 440 -15.38 1.10 -31.03
C ASP A 440 -15.50 -0.44 -30.89
N ASP A 441 -14.66 -1.10 -30.07
CA ASP A 441 -14.82 -2.54 -29.77
C ASP A 441 -15.80 -2.72 -28.59
N ARG A 442 -17.10 -2.73 -28.92
CA ARG A 442 -18.24 -2.62 -28.00
C ARG A 442 -18.54 -3.83 -27.08
N ASP A 443 -17.59 -4.70 -26.77
CA ASP A 443 -17.89 -5.90 -25.93
C ASP A 443 -16.73 -6.34 -25.02
N VAL A 444 -15.87 -5.42 -24.58
CA VAL A 444 -14.79 -5.75 -23.63
C VAL A 444 -15.26 -5.52 -22.19
N ASP A 445 -15.50 -6.62 -21.48
CA ASP A 445 -15.67 -6.62 -20.02
C ASP A 445 -14.34 -6.17 -19.38
N MET A 446 -14.33 -4.94 -18.88
CA MET A 446 -13.13 -4.30 -18.34
C MET A 446 -13.07 -4.53 -16.83
N ASP A 447 -12.14 -5.38 -16.41
CA ASP A 447 -11.87 -5.60 -14.99
C ASP A 447 -11.12 -4.38 -14.40
N VAL A 448 -11.90 -3.40 -13.92
CA VAL A 448 -11.37 -2.25 -13.19
C VAL A 448 -10.94 -2.71 -11.80
N LYS A 449 -9.64 -2.93 -11.63
CA LYS A 449 -9.03 -3.38 -10.36
C LYS A 449 -9.05 -2.33 -9.25
N LEU A 450 -8.99 -1.04 -9.62
CA LEU A 450 -8.92 0.08 -8.69
C LEU A 450 -10.01 1.11 -9.00
N ALA A 451 -10.73 1.56 -7.97
CA ALA A 451 -11.79 2.55 -8.09
C ALA A 451 -11.51 3.77 -7.19
N TRP A 452 -11.88 4.95 -7.67
CA TRP A 452 -11.82 6.18 -6.88
C TRP A 452 -13.09 6.35 -6.07
N ALA A 453 -12.95 6.58 -4.76
CA ALA A 453 -14.03 6.94 -3.86
C ALA A 453 -13.90 8.41 -3.44
N PRO A 454 -14.99 9.20 -3.50
CA PRO A 454 -14.94 10.62 -3.24
C PRO A 454 -14.76 10.92 -1.74
N ALA A 455 -14.01 11.99 -1.43
CA ALA A 455 -13.69 12.39 -0.05
C ALA A 455 -14.91 12.61 0.84
N ARG A 456 -16.04 13.05 0.26
CA ARG A 456 -17.31 13.26 0.99
C ARG A 456 -17.88 12.00 1.66
N LEU A 457 -17.41 10.82 1.26
CA LEU A 457 -17.80 9.55 1.88
C LEU A 457 -16.84 9.13 3.00
N MET A 458 -15.74 9.84 3.22
CA MET A 458 -14.71 9.54 4.21
C MET A 458 -14.91 10.40 5.44
N ASP A 459 -14.70 9.83 6.63
CA ASP A 459 -14.77 10.59 7.89
C ASP A 459 -13.39 10.90 8.44
N THR A 460 -12.42 10.01 8.25
CA THR A 460 -11.10 10.14 8.88
C THR A 460 -10.02 9.46 8.04
N TYR A 461 -8.85 10.09 7.98
CA TYR A 461 -7.64 9.53 7.40
C TYR A 461 -6.64 9.23 8.52
N ILE A 462 -6.10 8.03 8.52
CA ILE A 462 -5.10 7.57 9.47
C ILE A 462 -3.82 7.29 8.68
N MET A 463 -2.76 7.98 9.07
CA MET A 463 -1.40 7.84 8.55
C MET A 463 -0.44 7.46 9.67
N GLU A 464 0.77 7.02 9.31
CA GLU A 464 1.84 6.74 10.27
C GLU A 464 2.26 7.97 11.07
N THR A 465 1.97 9.19 10.58
CA THR A 465 2.24 10.46 11.29
C THR A 465 1.13 10.87 12.24
N GLY A 466 -0.05 10.26 12.16
CA GLY A 466 -1.21 10.64 12.95
C GLY A 466 -2.53 10.55 12.20
N VAL A 467 -3.57 11.04 12.86
CA VAL A 467 -4.92 11.19 12.29
C VAL A 467 -4.98 12.56 11.61
N LEU A 468 -5.40 12.59 10.33
CA LEU A 468 -5.41 13.80 9.53
C LEU A 468 -6.81 14.21 9.11
N GLU A 469 -7.01 15.53 9.07
CA GLU A 469 -8.19 16.15 8.48
C GLU A 469 -8.02 16.34 6.97
N LEU A 470 -9.14 16.55 6.26
CA LEU A 470 -9.15 16.72 4.81
C LEU A 470 -8.25 17.88 4.34
N GLY A 471 -8.19 18.99 5.08
CA GLY A 471 -7.34 20.14 4.74
C GLY A 471 -5.84 19.84 4.87
N GLU A 472 -5.46 19.00 5.84
CA GLU A 472 -4.08 18.56 6.01
C GLU A 472 -3.66 17.61 4.88
N MET A 473 -4.57 16.74 4.44
CA MET A 473 -4.36 15.86 3.30
C MET A 473 -4.14 16.62 1.99
N GLU A 474 -4.91 17.69 1.75
CA GLU A 474 -4.72 18.55 0.57
C GLU A 474 -3.34 19.21 0.58
N LYS A 475 -2.88 19.68 1.75
CA LYS A 475 -1.56 20.27 1.92
C LYS A 475 -0.47 19.26 1.62
N LEU A 476 -0.54 18.06 2.20
CA LEU A 476 0.43 16.99 1.94
C LEU A 476 0.48 16.58 0.45
N ALA A 477 -0.67 16.51 -0.21
CA ALA A 477 -0.74 16.20 -1.65
C ALA A 477 -0.12 17.29 -2.52
N THR A 478 -0.31 18.56 -2.14
CA THR A 478 0.30 19.69 -2.83
C THR A 478 1.83 19.66 -2.64
N GLU A 479 2.30 19.47 -1.41
CA GLU A 479 3.73 19.35 -1.10
C GLU A 479 4.39 18.18 -1.82
N ALA A 480 3.76 17.00 -1.84
CA ALA A 480 4.27 15.84 -2.56
C ALA A 480 4.46 16.14 -4.05
N GLY A 481 3.48 16.81 -4.67
CA GLY A 481 3.58 17.25 -6.07
C GLY A 481 4.68 18.27 -6.33
N GLU A 482 4.83 19.23 -5.43
CA GLU A 482 5.90 20.22 -5.52
C GLU A 482 7.28 19.61 -5.30
N ARG A 483 7.41 18.58 -4.44
CA ARG A 483 8.64 17.82 -4.26
C ARG A 483 9.04 17.06 -5.53
N VAL A 484 8.09 16.39 -6.18
CA VAL A 484 8.35 15.67 -7.43
C VAL A 484 8.87 16.64 -8.50
N ARG A 485 8.17 17.75 -8.72
CA ARG A 485 8.60 18.80 -9.65
C ARG A 485 9.97 19.37 -9.29
N TYR A 486 10.19 19.62 -8.01
CA TYR A 486 11.44 20.20 -7.53
C TYR A 486 12.65 19.27 -7.75
N ILE A 487 12.53 18.00 -7.39
CA ILE A 487 13.63 17.02 -7.46
C ILE A 487 13.88 16.56 -8.90
N PHE A 488 12.84 16.28 -9.69
CA PHE A 488 12.98 15.85 -11.08
C PHE A 488 13.14 17.03 -12.05
N GLY A 489 12.82 18.25 -11.62
CA GLY A 489 12.92 19.48 -12.41
C GLY A 489 11.92 19.52 -13.57
N GLU A 490 10.66 19.16 -13.28
CA GLU A 490 9.49 19.23 -14.18
C GLU A 490 8.81 20.59 -14.17
#